data_AF-X1MBD2-F1
#
_entry.id   AF-X1MBD2-F1
#
_cell.length_a   1.000
_cell.length_b   1.000
_cell.length_c   1.000
_cell.angle_alpha   90.00
_cell.angle_beta   90.00
_cell.angle_gamma   90.00
#
_symmetry.space_group_name_H-M   'P 1'
#
loop_
_entity.id
_entity.type
_entity.pdbx_description
1 polymer ?
#
loop_
_entity_poly.entity_id
_entity_poly.type
_entity_poly.pdbx_seq_one_letter_code
_entity_poly.pdbx_strand_id
1 'polypeptide(L)'
;LKVPVMREGKVIGGVGTSIFLNDLSNILAEELKLSDDMVFYAVTAENEVALHSNAELILQENTDLPKNVVFKTSPLTGWRFALGFKD
;
A
#
# COMPACT_ATOMS: atom_id res chain seq x y z
N LEU A 1 8.06 8.60 4.64
CA LEU A 1 7.66 9.48 5.76
C LEU A 1 8.68 10.60 5.91
N LYS A 2 8.27 11.82 6.29
CA LYS A 2 9.20 12.95 6.51
C LYS A 2 8.82 13.67 7.80
N VAL A 3 9.80 13.95 8.64
CA VAL A 3 9.61 14.67 9.92
C VAL A 3 10.54 15.89 9.93
N PRO A 4 10.05 17.09 10.29
CA PRO A 4 10.90 18.26 10.40
C PRO A 4 11.83 18.17 11.62
N VAL A 5 13.06 18.66 11.48
CA VAL A 5 13.99 18.82 12.60
C VAL A 5 13.88 20.25 13.12
N MET A 6 13.59 20.39 14.40
CA MET A 6 13.30 21.68 15.05
C MET A 6 14.43 22.08 16.01
N ARG A 7 14.80 23.36 16.01
CA ARG A 7 15.64 23.98 17.05
C ARG A 7 15.05 25.35 17.38
N GLU A 8 14.77 25.58 18.66
CA GLU A 8 14.20 26.86 19.16
C GLU A 8 12.93 27.28 18.40
N GLY A 9 12.03 26.33 18.14
CA GLY A 9 10.80 26.59 17.39
C GLY A 9 10.97 26.83 15.89
N LYS A 10 12.21 26.81 15.38
CA LYS A 10 12.51 26.96 13.94
C LYS A 10 12.83 25.62 13.30
N VAL A 11 12.32 25.41 12.08
CA VAL A 11 12.71 24.27 11.23
C VAL A 11 14.14 24.49 10.75
N ILE A 12 15.02 23.53 11.04
CA ILE A 12 16.44 23.56 10.63
C ILE A 12 16.81 22.46 9.63
N GLY A 13 15.86 21.58 9.30
CA GLY A 13 16.07 20.49 8.36
C GLY A 13 14.90 19.52 8.36
N GLY A 14 15.08 18.38 7.69
CA GLY A 14 14.10 17.29 7.68
C GLY A 14 14.79 15.93 7.63
N VAL A 15 14.21 14.97 8.34
CA VAL A 15 14.60 13.56 8.25
C VAL A 15 13.53 12.82 7.46
N GLY A 16 13.96 12.19 6.37
CA GLY A 16 13.12 11.30 5.58
C GLY A 16 13.45 9.85 5.88
N THR A 17 12.43 8.99 5.81
CA THR A 17 12.63 7.55 5.64
C THR A 17 11.83 7.06 4.44
N SER A 18 12.42 6.12 3.73
CA SER A 18 11.86 5.48 2.54
C SER A 18 11.45 4.06 2.89
N ILE A 19 10.30 3.65 2.37
CA ILE A 19 9.83 2.27 2.42
C ILE A 19 9.81 1.80 0.97
N PHE A 20 10.48 0.69 0.69
CA PHE A 20 10.45 0.05 -0.61
C PHE A 20 9.18 -0.80 -0.70
N LEU A 21 8.29 -0.44 -1.63
CA LEU A 21 6.96 -1.06 -1.72
C LEU A 21 7.04 -2.51 -2.18
N ASN A 22 8.06 -2.89 -2.96
CA ASN A 22 8.29 -4.28 -3.34
C ASN A 22 8.61 -5.13 -2.11
N ASP A 23 9.52 -4.67 -1.25
CA ASP A 23 9.89 -5.38 -0.02
C ASP A 23 8.68 -5.52 0.91
N LEU A 24 7.94 -4.43 1.12
CA LEU A 24 6.72 -4.45 1.93
C LEU A 24 5.66 -5.39 1.35
N SER A 25 5.49 -5.41 0.02
CA SER A 25 4.54 -6.29 -0.65
C SER A 25 4.92 -7.75 -0.51
N ASN A 26 6.22 -8.08 -0.63
CA ASN A 26 6.72 -9.44 -0.44
C ASN A 26 6.51 -9.92 1.01
N ILE A 27 6.84 -9.08 2.00
CA ILE A 27 6.59 -9.38 3.41
C ILE A 27 5.10 -9.64 3.65
N LEU A 28 4.22 -8.80 3.11
CA LEU A 28 2.78 -8.99 3.26
C LEU A 28 2.29 -10.25 2.56
N ALA A 29 2.79 -10.59 1.37
CA ALA A 29 2.43 -11.81 0.67
C ALA A 29 2.83 -13.06 1.46
N GLU A 30 4.03 -13.06 2.06
CA GLU A 30 4.53 -14.15 2.91
C GLU A 30 3.74 -14.31 4.21
N GLU A 31 3.44 -13.19 4.88
CA GLU A 31 2.77 -13.19 6.20
C GLU A 31 1.27 -13.48 6.10
N LEU A 32 0.59 -12.95 5.07
CA LEU A 32 -0.85 -13.14 4.91
C LEU A 32 -1.21 -14.59 4.53
N LYS A 33 -0.26 -15.36 3.98
CA LYS A 33 -0.43 -16.77 3.58
C LYS A 33 -1.76 -17.01 2.87
N LEU A 34 -2.08 -16.11 1.93
CA LEU A 34 -3.32 -16.15 1.18
C LEU A 34 -3.38 -17.44 0.34
N SER A 35 -4.55 -18.04 0.24
CA SER A 35 -4.80 -19.13 -0.71
C SER A 35 -4.61 -18.62 -2.15
N ASP A 36 -4.27 -19.53 -3.07
CA ASP A 36 -3.94 -19.17 -4.46
C ASP A 36 -5.10 -18.48 -5.20
N ASP A 37 -6.33 -18.66 -4.73
CA ASP A 37 -7.56 -18.04 -5.21
C ASP A 37 -7.86 -16.70 -4.54
N MET A 38 -6.99 -16.17 -3.67
CA MET A 38 -7.17 -14.88 -3.00
C MET A 38 -6.20 -13.82 -3.51
N VAL A 39 -6.64 -12.56 -3.45
CA VAL A 39 -5.84 -11.39 -3.82
C VAL A 39 -5.93 -10.32 -2.74
N PHE A 40 -4.80 -9.71 -2.45
CA PHE A 40 -4.68 -8.53 -1.60
C PHE A 40 -4.01 -7.41 -2.41
N TYR A 41 -4.59 -6.22 -2.33
CA TYR A 41 -3.97 -5.02 -2.91
C TYR A 41 -4.39 -3.77 -2.13
N ALA A 42 -3.63 -2.70 -2.31
CA ALA A 42 -4.01 -1.37 -1.85
C ALA A 42 -3.83 -0.36 -2.97
N VAL A 43 -4.79 0.54 -3.13
CA VAL A 43 -4.71 1.64 -4.08
C VAL A 43 -4.63 3.00 -3.38
N THR A 44 -3.99 3.97 -4.03
CA THR A 44 -3.98 5.38 -3.61
C THR A 44 -5.37 6.02 -3.76
N ALA A 45 -5.52 7.27 -3.34
CA ALA A 45 -6.77 8.01 -3.56
C ALA A 45 -7.04 8.24 -5.06
N GLU A 46 -5.98 8.25 -5.86
CA GLU A 46 -5.95 8.39 -7.31
C GLU A 46 -6.13 7.05 -8.04
N ASN A 47 -6.38 5.95 -7.31
CA ASN A 47 -6.59 4.60 -7.82
C ASN A 47 -5.36 3.93 -8.45
N GLU A 48 -4.15 4.38 -8.09
CA GLU A 48 -2.88 3.73 -8.46
C GLU A 48 -2.57 2.59 -7.48
N VAL A 49 -2.04 1.46 -7.96
CA VAL A 49 -1.65 0.35 -7.08
C VAL A 49 -0.42 0.71 -6.25
N ALA A 50 -0.59 0.79 -4.94
CA ALA A 50 0.48 1.05 -3.98
C ALA A 50 1.07 -0.23 -3.37
N LEU A 51 0.24 -1.26 -3.19
CA LEU A 51 0.65 -2.59 -2.71
C LEU A 51 -0.14 -3.66 -3.46
N HIS A 52 0.48 -4.82 -3.67
CA HIS A 52 -0.20 -5.97 -4.24
C HIS A 52 0.46 -7.26 -3.76
N SER A 53 -0.29 -8.34 -3.58
CA SER A 53 0.26 -9.69 -3.31
C SER A 53 1.11 -10.26 -4.45
N ASN A 54 1.25 -9.51 -5.55
CA ASN A 54 2.14 -9.76 -6.67
C ASN A 54 2.86 -8.43 -6.96
N ALA A 55 4.11 -8.31 -6.53
CA ALA A 55 4.84 -7.04 -6.54
C ALA A 55 5.05 -6.45 -7.95
N GLU A 56 4.97 -7.26 -9.01
CA GLU A 56 5.05 -6.82 -10.41
C GLU A 56 3.88 -5.91 -10.83
N LEU A 57 2.79 -5.89 -10.03
CA LEU A 57 1.60 -5.08 -10.30
C LEU A 57 1.62 -3.71 -9.60
N ILE A 58 2.66 -3.41 -8.82
CA ILE A 58 2.81 -2.10 -8.15
C ILE A 58 2.99 -0.99 -9.21
N LEU A 59 2.42 0.20 -8.96
CA LEU A 59 2.35 1.37 -9.85
C LEU A 59 1.50 1.19 -11.12
N GLN A 60 0.83 0.06 -11.30
CA GLN A 60 -0.14 -0.08 -12.40
C GLN A 60 -1.46 0.63 -12.04
N GLU A 61 -2.17 1.14 -13.04
CA GLU A 61 -3.56 1.54 -12.86
C GLU A 61 -4.41 0.29 -12.64
N ASN A 62 -5.15 0.23 -11.53
CA ASN A 62 -6.05 -0.89 -11.31
C ASN A 62 -7.36 -0.68 -12.06
N THR A 63 -7.47 -1.29 -13.24
CA THR A 63 -8.67 -1.20 -14.10
C THR A 63 -9.79 -2.15 -13.67
N ASP A 64 -9.49 -3.20 -12.90
CA ASP A 64 -10.42 -4.28 -12.59
C ASP A 64 -10.37 -4.65 -11.10
N LEU A 65 -11.24 -4.03 -10.31
CA LEU A 65 -11.49 -4.47 -8.94
C LEU A 65 -12.34 -5.76 -9.01
N PRO A 66 -11.88 -6.91 -8.45
CA PRO A 66 -12.68 -8.13 -8.43
C PRO A 66 -14.02 -7.87 -7.73
N LYS A 67 -15.11 -8.47 -8.22
CA LYS A 67 -16.47 -8.17 -7.71
C LYS A 67 -16.67 -8.58 -6.25
N ASN A 68 -15.88 -9.54 -5.78
CA ASN A 68 -15.96 -10.15 -4.45
C ASN A 68 -14.84 -9.70 -3.52
N VAL A 69 -14.65 -8.38 -3.37
CA VAL A 69 -13.65 -7.79 -2.45
C VAL A 69 -14.29 -7.05 -1.29
N VAL A 70 -13.73 -7.22 -0.09
CA VAL A 70 -13.94 -6.33 1.04
C VAL A 70 -12.86 -5.25 1.03
N PHE A 71 -13.23 -4.02 1.36
CA PHE A 71 -12.28 -2.91 1.41
C PHE A 71 -12.38 -2.07 2.68
N LYS A 72 -11.24 -1.49 3.08
CA LYS A 72 -11.15 -0.45 4.11
C LYS A 72 -10.13 0.61 3.71
N THR A 73 -10.45 1.87 4.01
CA THR A 73 -9.55 2.99 3.78
C THR A 73 -8.75 3.30 5.03
N SER A 74 -7.43 3.40 4.89
CA SER A 74 -6.52 3.81 5.97
C SER A 74 -6.63 5.31 6.19
N PRO A 75 -6.95 5.78 7.42
CA PRO A 75 -6.97 7.21 7.73
C PRO A 75 -5.56 7.83 7.73
N LEU A 76 -4.50 7.02 7.83
CA LEU A 76 -3.12 7.50 7.86
C LEU A 76 -2.58 7.82 6.46
N THR A 77 -2.88 6.98 5.48
CA THR A 77 -2.30 7.08 4.13
C THR A 77 -3.32 7.49 3.07
N GLY A 78 -4.61 7.42 3.37
CA GLY A 78 -5.69 7.55 2.40
C GLY A 78 -5.85 6.33 1.47
N TRP A 79 -4.99 5.30 1.62
CA TRP A 79 -5.03 4.14 0.74
C TRP A 79 -6.24 3.25 1.05
N ARG A 80 -6.86 2.72 0.00
CA ARG A 80 -7.94 1.74 0.11
C ARG A 80 -7.36 0.35 -0.05
N PHE A 81 -7.34 -0.39 1.06
CA PHE A 81 -6.91 -1.78 1.13
C PHE A 81 -8.07 -2.69 0.76
N ALA A 82 -7.82 -3.69 -0.08
CA ALA A 82 -8.80 -4.65 -0.55
C ALA A 82 -8.29 -6.09 -0.37
N LEU A 83 -9.21 -6.98 0.00
CA LEU A 83 -8.99 -8.42 0.09
C LEU A 83 -10.19 -9.13 -0.53
N GLY A 84 -9.96 -10.13 -1.37
CA GLY A 84 -11.04 -10.92 -1.94
C GLY A 84 -10.54 -12.11 -2.73
N PHE A 85 -11.46 -12.78 -3.42
CA PHE A 85 -11.15 -13.91 -4.28
C PHE A 85 -10.85 -13.44 -5.71
N LYS A 86 -9.95 -14.15 -6.39
CA LYS A 86 -9.70 -14.05 -7.83
C LYS A 86 -10.92 -14.67 -8.53
N ASP A 87 -11.47 -13.96 -9.51
CA ASP A 87 -12.53 -14.47 -10.38
C ASP A 87 -11.99 -15.54 -11.35
#